data_AF-A0A7Y3AHV3-F1
#
_entry.id   AF-A0A7Y3AHV3-F1
#
_cell.length_a   1.000
_cell.length_b   1.000
_cell.length_c   1.000
_cell.angle_alpha   90.00
_cell.angle_beta   90.00
_cell.angle_gamma   90.00
#
_symmetry.space_group_name_H-M   'P 1'
#
loop_
_entity.id
_entity.type
_entity.pdbx_description
1 polymer ?
#
loop_
_entity_poly.entity_id
_entity_poly.type
_entity_poly.pdbx_seq_one_letter_code
_entity_poly.pdbx_strand_id
1 'polypeptide(L)'
;MRITTVLPATSSVEITFDEKQIAEQCRVFAHLIIAIPAHLSEIEIKEQVEDYAMKNGADYVLVGFVRENLDDPNAITFTPYGPKQPYLFTQQWTGWKFGFRDWNRGGQLVDYGYDRMKREKSPFDMPVNVQALLLTCQLGPLKQ
;
A
#
# COMPACT_ATOMS: atom_id res chain seq x y z
N MET A 1 -6.45 -2.74 -13.83
CA MET A 1 -6.28 -4.19 -14.02
C MET A 1 -5.74 -4.76 -12.73
N ARG A 2 -6.35 -5.82 -12.19
CA ARG A 2 -5.75 -6.56 -11.06
C ARG A 2 -4.55 -7.35 -11.59
N ILE A 3 -3.52 -7.51 -10.78
CA ILE A 3 -2.28 -8.19 -11.16
C ILE A 3 -1.91 -9.25 -10.12
N THR A 4 -1.04 -10.18 -10.48
CA THR A 4 -0.48 -11.20 -9.59
C THR A 4 1.04 -11.21 -9.64
N THR A 5 1.66 -10.08 -9.98
CA THR A 5 3.11 -9.97 -10.11
C THR A 5 3.74 -10.13 -8.73
N VAL A 6 4.49 -11.22 -8.55
CA VAL A 6 5.29 -11.50 -7.34
C VAL A 6 6.76 -11.37 -7.73
N LEU A 7 7.49 -10.53 -7.01
CA LEU A 7 8.95 -10.43 -7.12
C LEU A 7 9.61 -11.30 -6.03
N PRO A 8 10.92 -11.59 -6.14
CA PRO A 8 11.64 -12.28 -5.08
C PRO A 8 11.44 -11.60 -3.72
N ALA A 9 11.18 -12.38 -2.68
CA ALA A 9 10.90 -11.85 -1.35
C ALA A 9 12.06 -11.04 -0.78
N THR A 10 11.74 -10.00 -0.01
CA THR A 10 12.71 -9.16 0.71
C THR A 10 12.79 -9.57 2.18
N SER A 11 13.89 -9.19 2.85
CA SER A 11 14.09 -9.45 4.29
C SER A 11 13.48 -8.39 5.20
N SER A 12 13.16 -7.22 4.65
CA SER A 12 12.60 -6.07 5.36
C SER A 12 11.86 -5.18 4.38
N VAL A 13 10.90 -4.41 4.89
CA VAL A 13 10.16 -3.42 4.13
C VAL A 13 9.99 -2.15 4.96
N GLU A 14 10.10 -0.99 4.32
CA GLU A 14 9.87 0.31 4.95
C GLU A 14 8.47 0.83 4.59
N ILE A 15 7.61 1.02 5.60
CA ILE A 15 6.31 1.65 5.43
C ILE A 15 6.47 3.17 5.64
N THR A 16 6.08 3.97 4.65
CA THR A 16 6.19 5.43 4.70
C THR A 16 4.95 6.13 4.17
N PHE A 17 4.73 7.36 4.62
CA PHE A 17 3.74 8.31 4.08
C PHE A 17 4.40 9.44 3.29
N ASP A 18 5.74 9.50 3.31
CA ASP A 18 6.51 10.57 2.69
C ASP A 18 7.21 10.04 1.43
N GLU A 19 6.75 10.52 0.28
CA GLU A 19 7.34 10.19 -1.02
C GLU A 19 8.85 10.50 -1.08
N LYS A 20 9.33 11.46 -0.28
CA LYS A 20 10.75 11.84 -0.23
C LYS A 20 11.66 10.79 0.41
N GLN A 21 11.10 9.82 1.14
CA GLN A 21 11.87 8.73 1.74
C GLN A 21 12.14 7.60 0.74
N ILE A 22 11.47 7.61 -0.42
CA ILE A 22 11.67 6.59 -1.46
C ILE A 22 12.95 6.88 -2.23
N ALA A 23 13.86 5.89 -2.28
CA ALA A 23 15.09 6.02 -3.05
C ALA A 23 14.83 6.11 -4.56
N GLU A 24 15.67 6.87 -5.27
CA GLU A 24 15.41 7.27 -6.67
C GLU A 24 15.34 6.10 -7.66
N GLN A 25 16.06 5.01 -7.38
CA GLN A 25 16.09 3.81 -8.20
C GLN A 25 14.84 2.93 -8.05
N CYS A 26 13.99 3.21 -7.06
CA CYS A 26 12.86 2.34 -6.75
C CYS A 26 11.77 2.45 -7.82
N ARG A 27 11.14 1.31 -8.07
CA ARG A 27 10.10 1.15 -9.08
C ARG A 27 8.82 0.71 -8.45
N VAL A 28 7.72 1.32 -8.90
CA VAL A 28 6.37 0.86 -8.54
C VAL A 28 6.04 -0.35 -9.40
N PHE A 29 5.83 -1.49 -8.77
CA PHE A 29 5.38 -2.70 -9.46
C PHE A 29 3.90 -3.02 -9.18
N ALA A 30 3.34 -2.48 -8.09
CA ALA A 30 1.92 -2.59 -7.79
C ALA A 30 1.37 -1.32 -7.11
N HIS A 31 0.13 -0.98 -7.44
CA HIS A 31 -0.76 -0.16 -6.63
C HIS A 31 -1.62 -1.11 -5.82
N LEU A 32 -1.93 -0.78 -4.59
CA LEU A 32 -2.56 -1.69 -3.65
C LEU A 32 -3.75 -0.99 -3.00
N ILE A 33 -4.88 -1.69 -2.94
CA ILE A 33 -5.96 -1.34 -2.02
C ILE A 33 -5.93 -2.36 -0.90
N ILE A 34 -5.85 -1.87 0.32
CA ILE A 34 -5.86 -2.66 1.55
C ILE A 34 -7.20 -2.42 2.23
N ALA A 35 -8.06 -3.44 2.30
CA ALA A 35 -9.27 -3.36 3.10
C ALA A 35 -8.95 -3.83 4.51
N ILE A 36 -9.17 -2.97 5.50
CA ILE A 36 -8.83 -3.21 6.91
C ILE A 36 -10.12 -3.19 7.72
N PRO A 37 -10.41 -4.22 8.53
CA PRO A 37 -11.56 -4.21 9.43
C PRO A 37 -11.30 -3.38 10.69
N ALA A 38 -12.38 -2.92 11.33
CA ALA A 38 -12.32 -2.04 12.51
C ALA A 38 -11.70 -2.68 13.76
N HIS A 39 -11.68 -4.01 13.84
CA HIS A 39 -11.32 -4.74 15.06
C HIS A 39 -9.82 -5.02 15.21
N LEU A 40 -9.01 -4.77 14.17
CA LEU A 40 -7.58 -5.03 14.22
C LEU A 40 -6.83 -3.90 14.90
N SER A 41 -5.86 -4.26 15.73
CA SER A 41 -4.90 -3.32 16.29
C SER A 41 -3.94 -2.81 15.23
N GLU A 42 -3.32 -1.67 15.52
CA GLU A 42 -2.30 -1.08 14.66
C GLU A 42 -1.12 -2.03 14.41
N ILE A 43 -0.70 -2.77 15.44
CA ILE A 43 0.41 -3.74 15.36
C ILE A 43 0.03 -4.86 14.39
N GLU A 44 -1.17 -5.44 14.53
CA GLU A 44 -1.64 -6.51 13.63
C GLU A 44 -1.78 -6.04 12.19
N ILE A 45 -2.23 -4.79 11.97
CA ILE A 45 -2.30 -4.20 10.64
C ILE A 45 -0.90 -4.07 10.07
N LYS A 46 0.02 -3.48 10.82
CA LYS A 46 1.40 -3.25 10.41
C LYS A 46 2.08 -4.57 10.05
N GLU A 47 2.05 -5.55 10.95
CA GLU A 47 2.66 -6.87 10.74
C GLU A 47 2.12 -7.53 9.47
N GLN A 48 0.79 -7.52 9.26
CA GLN A 48 0.19 -8.13 8.07
C GLN A 48 0.53 -7.39 6.77
N VAL A 49 0.63 -6.06 6.81
CA VAL A 49 1.07 -5.25 5.67
C VAL A 49 2.53 -5.52 5.34
N GLU A 50 3.40 -5.56 6.35
CA GLU A 50 4.83 -5.88 6.20
C GLU A 50 5.01 -7.28 5.61
N ASP A 51 4.32 -8.27 6.19
CA ASP A 51 4.34 -9.66 5.72
C ASP A 51 3.90 -9.78 4.25
N TYR A 52 2.80 -9.12 3.88
CA TYR A 52 2.32 -9.12 2.51
C TYR A 52 3.35 -8.47 1.58
N ALA A 53 3.86 -7.30 1.95
CA ALA A 53 4.79 -6.55 1.11
C ALA A 53 6.12 -7.30 0.91
N MET A 54 6.70 -7.86 1.98
CA MET A 54 7.92 -8.66 1.92
C MET A 54 7.75 -9.92 1.05
N LYS A 55 6.65 -10.66 1.24
CA LYS A 55 6.34 -11.85 0.41
C LYS A 55 6.18 -11.53 -1.07
N ASN A 56 5.84 -10.29 -1.41
CA ASN A 56 5.68 -9.81 -2.79
C ASN A 56 6.91 -9.07 -3.34
N GLY A 57 7.99 -8.97 -2.56
CA GLY A 57 9.27 -8.40 -2.98
C GLY A 57 9.35 -6.88 -2.92
N ALA A 58 8.57 -6.25 -2.03
CA ALA A 58 8.64 -4.82 -1.80
C ALA A 58 9.79 -4.46 -0.84
N ASP A 59 10.52 -3.41 -1.18
CA ASP A 59 11.45 -2.72 -0.28
C ASP A 59 10.75 -1.54 0.43
N TYR A 60 9.74 -0.94 -0.22
CA TYR A 60 8.90 0.13 0.36
C TYR A 60 7.40 -0.13 0.17
N VAL A 61 6.62 0.30 1.17
CA VAL A 61 5.18 0.54 1.04
C VAL A 61 4.91 2.04 1.22
N LEU A 62 4.52 2.73 0.14
CA LEU A 62 4.05 4.11 0.24
C LEU A 62 2.55 4.12 0.53
N VAL A 63 2.17 4.58 1.70
CA VAL A 63 0.77 4.70 2.14
C VAL A 63 0.19 6.04 1.69
N GLY A 64 -1.01 5.98 1.11
CA GLY A 64 -1.76 7.11 0.60
C GLY A 64 -3.03 7.39 1.37
N PHE A 65 -4.07 7.73 0.62
CA PHE A 65 -5.36 8.11 1.20
C PHE A 65 -6.10 6.92 1.80
N VAL A 66 -6.88 7.22 2.83
CA VAL A 66 -7.75 6.29 3.52
C VAL A 66 -9.18 6.78 3.43
N ARG A 67 -10.10 5.83 3.32
CA ARG A 67 -11.53 6.11 3.33
C ARG A 67 -12.30 4.95 3.92
N GLU A 68 -13.53 5.20 4.30
CA GLU A 68 -14.42 4.18 4.82
C GLU A 68 -14.62 3.07 3.79
N ASN A 69 -14.56 1.82 4.26
CA ASN A 69 -15.06 0.68 3.52
C ASN A 69 -16.52 0.45 3.91
N LEU A 70 -17.40 0.47 2.92
CA LEU A 70 -18.83 0.21 3.14
C LEU A 70 -19.11 -1.28 3.33
N ASP A 71 -18.15 -2.13 2.96
CA ASP A 71 -18.14 -3.54 3.30
C ASP A 71 -17.49 -3.74 4.67
N ASP A 72 -17.95 -4.76 5.42
CA ASP A 72 -17.37 -5.17 6.71
C ASP A 72 -16.56 -6.48 6.52
N PRO A 73 -15.28 -6.39 6.08
CA PRO A 73 -14.47 -7.57 5.88
C PRO A 73 -14.15 -8.24 7.23
N ASN A 74 -14.11 -9.56 7.28
CA ASN A 74 -13.72 -10.26 8.51
C ASN A 74 -12.19 -10.33 8.73
N ALA A 75 -11.41 -9.96 7.71
CA ALA A 75 -9.94 -10.00 7.73
C ALA A 75 -9.36 -8.93 6.80
N ILE A 76 -8.08 -8.61 6.97
CA ILE A 76 -7.39 -7.72 6.04
C ILE A 76 -7.39 -8.37 4.64
N THR A 77 -7.65 -7.58 3.60
CA THR A 77 -7.53 -8.06 2.22
C THR A 77 -6.66 -7.13 1.40
N PHE A 78 -5.86 -7.74 0.52
CA PHE A 78 -4.90 -7.05 -0.31
C PHE A 78 -5.31 -7.21 -1.77
N THR A 79 -5.67 -6.11 -2.41
CA THR A 79 -6.05 -6.11 -3.82
C THR A 79 -5.01 -5.37 -4.65
N PRO A 80 -4.04 -6.07 -5.24
CA PRO A 80 -3.04 -5.47 -6.10
C PRO A 80 -3.62 -5.13 -7.48
N TYR A 81 -3.36 -3.91 -7.90
CA TYR A 81 -3.53 -3.39 -9.23
C TYR A 81 -2.15 -2.98 -9.73
N GLY A 82 -2.00 -2.72 -11.03
CA GLY A 82 -0.75 -2.10 -11.40
C GLY A 82 -0.41 -2.15 -12.86
N PRO A 83 0.73 -1.52 -13.17
CA PRO A 83 1.20 -1.40 -14.53
C PRO A 83 1.56 -2.79 -15.06
N LYS A 84 1.49 -2.96 -16.39
CA LYS A 84 1.98 -4.19 -17.03
C LYS A 84 3.47 -4.42 -16.80
N GLN A 85 4.23 -3.35 -16.56
CA GLN A 85 5.66 -3.37 -16.28
C GLN A 85 5.99 -2.38 -15.15
N PRO A 86 6.89 -2.72 -14.22
CA PRO A 86 7.33 -1.80 -13.17
C PRO A 86 7.95 -0.52 -13.75
N TYR A 87 7.56 0.63 -13.20
CA TYR A 87 8.00 1.95 -13.67
C TYR A 87 8.82 2.67 -12.60
N LEU A 88 9.74 3.56 -13.01
CA LEU A 88 10.53 4.36 -12.07
C LEU A 88 9.64 5.34 -11.31
N PHE A 89 9.66 5.28 -9.98
CA PHE A 89 8.81 6.12 -9.13
C PHE A 89 9.04 7.60 -9.43
N THR A 90 10.29 8.05 -9.38
CA THR A 90 10.69 9.45 -9.59
C THR A 90 10.32 10.04 -10.96
N GLN A 91 10.15 9.20 -11.99
CA GLN A 91 9.89 9.66 -13.36
C GLN A 91 8.43 9.56 -13.75
N GLN A 92 7.70 8.57 -13.23
CA GLN A 92 6.39 8.18 -13.78
C GLN A 92 5.27 8.17 -12.73
N TRP A 93 5.59 8.36 -11.44
CA TRP A 93 4.59 8.62 -10.42
C TRP A 93 3.95 9.99 -10.64
N THR A 94 2.63 10.02 -10.81
CA THR A 94 1.85 11.28 -10.88
C THR A 94 0.53 11.13 -10.12
N GLY A 95 0.58 10.40 -9.01
CA GLY A 95 -0.56 10.06 -8.17
C GLY A 95 -1.24 8.71 -8.48
N TRP A 96 -2.35 8.47 -7.80
CA TRP A 96 -3.10 7.21 -7.79
C TRP A 96 -3.84 6.96 -9.11
N LYS A 97 -3.33 6.01 -9.91
CA LYS A 97 -3.82 5.70 -11.26
C LYS A 97 -4.56 4.38 -11.35
N PHE A 98 -4.05 3.35 -10.68
CA PHE A 98 -4.60 2.00 -10.75
C PHE A 98 -5.44 1.70 -9.50
N GLY A 99 -6.53 0.96 -9.67
CA GLY A 99 -7.47 0.68 -8.57
C GLY A 99 -8.30 1.88 -8.11
N PHE A 100 -7.96 3.12 -8.52
CA PHE A 100 -8.64 4.33 -8.04
C PHE A 100 -10.16 4.29 -8.19
N ARG A 101 -10.71 3.76 -9.29
CA ARG A 101 -12.16 3.64 -9.46
C ARG A 101 -12.80 2.73 -8.41
N ASP A 102 -12.13 1.65 -8.05
CA ASP A 102 -12.65 0.66 -7.11
C ASP A 102 -12.51 1.22 -5.69
N TRP A 103 -11.40 1.89 -5.39
CA TRP A 103 -11.24 2.68 -4.17
C TRP A 103 -12.30 3.80 -4.09
N ASN A 104 -12.60 4.48 -5.19
CA ASN A 104 -13.44 5.67 -5.17
C ASN A 104 -14.93 5.41 -4.82
N ARG A 105 -15.33 4.14 -4.76
CA ARG A 105 -16.69 3.69 -4.41
C ARG A 105 -16.92 3.55 -2.90
N GLY A 106 -15.89 3.69 -2.07
CA GLY A 106 -16.03 3.64 -0.61
C GLY A 106 -16.80 4.83 -0.02
N GLY A 107 -16.93 4.85 1.31
CA GLY A 107 -17.56 5.95 2.04
C GLY A 107 -16.66 7.18 2.15
N GLN A 108 -16.80 7.95 3.23
CA GLN A 108 -16.09 9.23 3.39
C GLN A 108 -14.57 9.06 3.46
N LEU A 109 -13.83 10.12 3.08
CA LEU A 109 -12.39 10.17 3.37
C LEU A 109 -12.18 10.21 4.88
N VAL A 110 -11.25 9.39 5.38
CA VAL A 110 -10.92 9.31 6.80
C VAL A 110 -9.50 9.80 6.96
N ASP A 111 -9.28 10.65 7.96
CA ASP A 111 -7.94 11.12 8.29
C ASP A 111 -7.12 10.00 8.93
N TYR A 112 -6.16 9.50 8.16
CA TYR A 112 -5.16 8.53 8.58
C TYR A 112 -3.79 9.18 8.51
N GLY A 113 -3.46 9.97 9.53
CA GLY A 113 -2.14 10.58 9.70
C GLY A 113 -1.17 9.67 10.47
N TYR A 114 0.13 9.93 10.28
CA TYR A 114 1.26 9.35 11.03
C TYR A 114 1.07 9.31 12.56
N ASP A 115 0.28 10.23 13.13
CA ASP A 115 0.00 10.33 14.57
C ASP A 115 -1.15 9.43 15.07
N ARG A 116 -1.87 8.75 14.18
CA ARG A 116 -2.83 7.70 14.58
C ARG A 116 -2.16 6.34 14.67
N MET A 117 -1.07 6.10 13.94
CA MET A 117 -0.22 4.91 14.06
C MET A 117 0.80 4.99 15.20
N LYS A 118 0.41 5.54 16.36
CA LYS A 118 1.24 5.57 17.58
C LYS A 118 0.42 5.19 18.80
N ARG A 119 -0.78 4.62 18.60
CA ARG A 119 -1.73 4.39 19.69
C ARG A 119 -1.91 2.89 19.84
N GLU A 120 -1.90 2.40 21.08
CA GLU A 120 -2.14 0.99 21.40
C GLU A 120 -3.56 0.49 21.07
N LYS A 121 -4.47 1.36 20.61
CA LYS A 121 -5.86 1.02 20.27
C LYS A 121 -6.05 0.91 18.76
N SER A 122 -7.17 0.28 18.35
CA SER A 122 -7.53 0.20 16.92
C SER A 122 -7.46 1.60 16.28
N PRO A 123 -6.73 1.75 15.16
CA PRO A 123 -6.62 3.04 14.48
C PRO A 123 -7.92 3.45 13.80
N PHE A 124 -8.88 2.52 13.65
CA PHE A 124 -10.14 2.75 12.96
C PHE A 124 -11.33 2.21 13.77
N ASP A 125 -12.30 3.08 14.05
CA ASP A 125 -13.59 2.68 14.66
C ASP A 125 -14.56 2.06 13.63
N MET A 126 -14.11 1.89 12.38
CA MET A 126 -14.88 1.41 11.24
C MET A 126 -13.97 0.73 10.20
N PRO A 127 -14.49 -0.13 9.32
CA PRO A 127 -13.72 -0.67 8.21
C PRO A 127 -13.23 0.41 7.26
N VAL A 128 -12.02 0.25 6.70
CA VAL A 128 -11.42 1.23 5.79
C VAL A 128 -10.76 0.59 4.58
N ASN A 129 -10.65 1.36 3.50
CA ASN A 129 -9.82 1.08 2.34
C ASN A 129 -8.65 2.06 2.29
N VAL A 130 -7.43 1.52 2.38
CA VAL A 130 -6.17 2.27 2.29
C VAL A 130 -5.57 2.12 0.91
N GLN A 131 -5.16 3.23 0.29
CA GLN A 131 -4.31 3.18 -0.90
C GLN A 131 -2.86 3.00 -0.50
N ALA A 132 -2.14 2.13 -1.20
CA ALA A 132 -0.71 1.98 -1.04
C ALA A 132 -0.01 1.69 -2.37
N LEU A 133 1.29 1.92 -2.45
CA LEU A 133 2.15 1.39 -3.52
C LEU A 133 3.09 0.36 -2.95
N LEU A 134 3.37 -0.69 -3.73
CA LEU A 134 4.50 -1.55 -3.49
C LEU A 134 5.63 -1.13 -4.43
N LEU A 135 6.78 -0.81 -3.84
CA LEU A 135 7.97 -0.42 -4.57
C LEU A 135 9.11 -1.39 -4.30
N THR A 136 9.89 -1.65 -5.34
CA THR A 136 11.14 -2.42 -5.25
C THR A 136 12.30 -1.60 -5.76
N CYS A 137 13.44 -1.70 -5.10
CA CYS A 137 14.68 -1.02 -5.45
C CYS A 137 15.71 -2.01 -6.02
N GLN A 138 15.39 -3.30 -6.05
CA GLN A 138 16.28 -4.39 -6.48
C GLN A 138 16.29 -4.61 -8.01
N LEU A 139 15.33 -4.06 -8.75
CA LEU A 139 15.22 -4.24 -10.20
C LEU A 139 16.28 -3.45 -11.02
N GLY A 140 17.16 -2.70 -10.37
CA GLY A 140 18.24 -1.92 -11.00
C GLY A 140 17.74 -0.80 -11.93
N PRO A 141 18.68 0.01 -12.48
CA PRO A 141 18.34 1.08 -13.42
C PRO A 141 17.67 0.51 -14.68
N LEU A 142 16.80 1.31 -15.32
CA LEU A 142 16.28 0.96 -16.65
C LEU A 142 17.48 0.82 -17.58
N LYS A 143 17.63 -0.32 -18.25
CA LYS A 143 18.43 -0.34 -19.48
C LYS A 143 17.75 0.65 -20.42
N GLN A 144 18.45 1.75 -20.70
CA GLN A 144 18.07 2.74 -21.71
C GLN A 144 18.02 2.09 -23.08
#